data_AF-A0AAV4EMD0-F1
#
_entry.id   AF-A0AAV4EMD0-F1
#
_cell.length_a   1.000
_cell.length_b   1.000
_cell.length_c   1.000
_cell.angle_alpha   90.00
_cell.angle_beta   90.00
_cell.angle_gamma   90.00
#
_symmetry.space_group_name_H-M   'P 1'
#
loop_
_entity.id
_entity.type
_entity.pdbx_description
1 polymer ?
#
loop_
_entity_poly.entity_id
_entity_poly.type
_entity_poly.pdbx_seq_one_letter_code
_entity_poly.pdbx_strand_id
1 'polypeptide(L)'
;MAENGVKGSGSASSTNKDVQVGRPKIRGVDIMRDPILNKGMAFTLQERQLLGIHGLLPPALLDQDQQVYQAMQNFYRWSNDLDRYIFMMGLQDRCEKLFYRVVTENIDLMMPIIYTPTVGLACQKYGMVFRKPR
;
A
#
# COMPACT_ATOMS: atom_id res chain seq x y z
N MET A 1 17.69 -69.60 -14.80
CA MET A 1 18.09 -68.37 -15.49
C MET A 1 16.85 -67.57 -15.81
N ALA A 2 16.88 -66.28 -15.46
CA ALA A 2 15.99 -65.17 -15.82
C ALA A 2 14.57 -65.11 -15.22
N GLU A 3 14.46 -64.29 -14.18
CA GLU A 3 13.29 -63.51 -13.75
C GLU A 3 12.83 -62.51 -14.83
N ASN A 4 11.54 -62.17 -14.84
CA ASN A 4 11.10 -60.79 -14.58
C ASN A 4 9.57 -60.69 -14.53
N GLY A 5 9.07 -60.36 -13.34
CA GLY A 5 7.68 -60.11 -13.03
C GLY A 5 7.24 -58.69 -13.40
N VAL A 6 6.00 -58.60 -13.88
CA VAL A 6 5.28 -57.35 -14.15
C VAL A 6 4.75 -56.78 -12.83
N LYS A 7 5.31 -55.63 -12.40
CA LYS A 7 4.68 -54.67 -11.47
C LYS A 7 4.34 -53.44 -12.32
N GLY A 8 3.20 -52.79 -12.25
CA GLY A 8 2.39 -52.44 -11.08
C GLY A 8 2.01 -50.97 -11.30
N SER A 9 0.72 -50.68 -11.26
CA SER A 9 0.07 -49.38 -11.44
C SER A 9 0.72 -48.25 -10.63
N GLY A 10 1.07 -47.14 -11.27
CA GLY A 10 1.55 -45.92 -10.62
C GLY A 10 0.67 -44.72 -10.99
N SER A 11 -0.23 -44.35 -10.08
CA SER A 11 -1.00 -43.11 -10.09
C SER A 11 -0.07 -41.90 -10.18
N ALA A 12 -0.23 -41.06 -11.21
CA ALA A 12 0.44 -39.78 -11.31
C ALA A 12 -0.08 -38.85 -10.21
N SER A 13 0.68 -38.77 -9.11
CA SER A 13 0.47 -37.86 -8.01
C SER A 13 0.57 -36.42 -8.49
N SER A 14 -0.53 -35.68 -8.39
CA SER A 14 -0.60 -34.22 -8.49
C SER A 14 0.34 -33.59 -7.48
N THR A 15 1.51 -33.15 -7.93
CA THR A 15 2.44 -32.39 -7.10
C THR A 15 1.86 -31.00 -6.88
N ASN A 16 1.13 -30.84 -5.78
CA ASN A 16 0.78 -29.54 -5.23
C ASN A 16 2.10 -28.89 -4.82
N LYS A 17 2.57 -27.92 -5.61
CA LYS A 17 3.73 -27.10 -5.22
C LYS A 17 3.26 -26.22 -4.09
N ASP A 18 3.46 -26.68 -2.85
CA ASP A 18 3.38 -25.83 -1.67
C ASP A 18 4.29 -24.62 -1.93
N VAL A 19 3.67 -23.50 -2.29
CA VAL A 19 4.37 -22.23 -2.45
C VAL A 19 4.92 -21.91 -1.06
N GLN A 20 6.24 -22.07 -0.91
CA GLN A 20 6.97 -21.67 0.27
C GLN A 20 6.89 -20.14 0.38
N VAL A 21 5.80 -19.64 0.95
CA VAL A 21 5.64 -18.23 1.28
C VAL A 21 6.60 -17.95 2.42
N GLY A 22 7.83 -17.52 2.07
CA GLY A 22 8.83 -17.11 3.05
C GLY A 22 8.20 -16.16 4.05
N ARG A 23 8.33 -16.45 5.36
CA ARG A 23 7.68 -15.64 6.39
C ARG A 23 8.22 -14.21 6.29
N PRO A 24 7.38 -13.18 6.02
CA PRO A 24 7.85 -11.81 6.03
C PRO A 24 8.39 -11.45 7.42
N LYS A 25 9.55 -10.78 7.45
CA LYS A 25 10.22 -10.32 8.67
C LYS A 25 9.40 -9.29 9.46
N ILE A 26 8.53 -8.55 8.77
CA ILE A 26 7.67 -7.49 9.32
C ILE A 26 6.21 -7.93 9.16
N ARG A 27 5.42 -7.83 10.24
CA ARG A 27 4.02 -8.30 10.31
C ARG A 27 3.16 -7.40 11.19
N GLY A 28 1.85 -7.62 11.14
CA GLY A 28 0.90 -6.96 12.02
C GLY A 28 0.92 -5.45 11.85
N VAL A 29 0.93 -4.72 12.97
CA VAL A 29 0.90 -3.25 12.95
C VAL A 29 2.16 -2.65 12.30
N ASP A 30 3.31 -3.34 12.35
CA ASP A 30 4.57 -2.81 11.84
C ASP A 30 4.54 -2.64 10.33
N ILE A 31 3.89 -3.55 9.58
CA ILE A 31 3.76 -3.38 8.13
C ILE A 31 2.83 -2.21 7.76
N MET A 32 1.86 -1.90 8.62
CA MET A 32 0.96 -0.77 8.41
C MET A 32 1.60 0.58 8.77
N ARG A 33 2.67 0.57 9.58
CA ARG A 33 3.44 1.76 9.95
C ARG A 33 4.53 2.10 8.95
N ASP A 34 4.97 1.12 8.16
CA ASP A 34 5.95 1.30 7.09
C ASP A 34 5.25 1.79 5.80
N PRO A 35 5.45 3.05 5.38
CA PRO A 35 4.78 3.62 4.21
C PRO A 35 5.20 2.95 2.89
N ILE A 36 6.36 2.29 2.82
CA ILE A 36 6.86 1.62 1.63
C ILE A 36 6.10 0.31 1.40
N LEU A 37 5.79 -0.39 2.50
CA LEU A 37 5.13 -1.71 2.48
C LEU A 37 3.61 -1.61 2.56
N ASN A 38 3.09 -0.57 3.22
CA ASN A 38 1.66 -0.40 3.42
C ASN A 38 0.93 -0.16 2.10
N LYS A 39 -0.10 -0.96 1.83
CA LYS A 39 -0.99 -0.82 0.66
C LYS A 39 -2.37 -0.25 1.04
N GLY A 40 -2.59 0.08 2.32
CA GLY A 40 -3.90 0.49 2.82
C GLY A 40 -4.97 -0.57 2.54
N MET A 41 -6.06 -0.18 1.91
CA MET A 41 -7.16 -1.11 1.58
C MET A 41 -6.88 -2.06 0.41
N ALA A 42 -5.75 -1.89 -0.30
CA ALA A 42 -5.38 -2.71 -1.45
C ALA A 42 -4.69 -4.03 -1.07
N PHE A 43 -4.50 -4.30 0.23
CA PHE A 43 -4.15 -5.64 0.68
C PHE A 43 -5.27 -6.62 0.39
N THR A 44 -4.95 -7.69 -0.34
CA THR A 44 -5.91 -8.78 -0.60
C THR A 44 -6.24 -9.52 0.69
N LEU A 45 -7.36 -10.27 0.71
CA LEU A 45 -7.74 -11.05 1.88
C LEU A 45 -6.63 -12.03 2.31
N GLN A 46 -6.00 -12.70 1.33
CA GLN A 46 -4.90 -13.62 1.56
C GLN A 46 -3.68 -12.92 2.16
N GLU A 47 -3.31 -11.75 1.62
CA GLU A 47 -2.22 -10.95 2.17
C GLU A 47 -2.52 -10.54 3.62
N ARG A 48 -3.75 -10.12 3.90
CA ARG A 48 -4.15 -9.71 5.25
C ARG A 48 -4.01 -10.83 6.27
N GLN A 49 -4.39 -12.05 5.89
CA GLN A 49 -4.25 -13.24 6.73
C GLN A 49 -2.78 -13.62 6.94
N LEU A 50 -1.99 -13.67 5.86
CA LEU A 50 -0.57 -14.03 5.92
C LEU A 50 0.26 -13.04 6.74
N LEU A 51 -0.05 -11.74 6.62
CA LEU A 51 0.64 -10.65 7.31
C LEU A 51 0.11 -10.40 8.73
N GLY A 52 -0.97 -11.05 9.15
CA GLY A 52 -1.56 -10.87 10.47
C GLY A 52 -2.21 -9.50 10.67
N ILE A 53 -2.76 -8.92 9.61
CA ILE A 53 -3.47 -7.63 9.61
C ILE A 53 -4.97 -7.76 9.37
N HIS A 54 -5.46 -9.01 9.22
CA HIS A 54 -6.89 -9.27 9.16
C HIS A 54 -7.56 -8.85 10.47
N GLY A 55 -8.65 -8.07 10.38
CA GLY A 55 -9.34 -7.47 11.53
C GLY A 55 -8.80 -6.08 11.94
N LEU A 56 -7.59 -5.69 11.51
CA LEU A 56 -7.03 -4.35 11.77
C LEU A 56 -7.41 -3.31 10.71
N LEU A 57 -7.88 -3.78 9.55
CA LEU A 57 -8.37 -2.94 8.45
C LEU A 57 -9.87 -3.17 8.24
N PRO A 58 -10.62 -2.15 7.79
CA PRO A 58 -12.01 -2.32 7.38
C PRO A 58 -12.18 -3.46 6.36
N PRO A 59 -13.33 -4.15 6.32
CA PRO A 59 -13.54 -5.34 5.48
C PRO A 59 -13.55 -5.06 3.98
N ALA A 60 -13.57 -3.78 3.57
CA ALA A 60 -13.49 -3.39 2.16
C ALA A 60 -12.10 -3.68 1.57
N LEU A 61 -12.11 -4.22 0.36
CA LEU A 61 -10.94 -4.36 -0.50
C LEU A 61 -11.09 -3.35 -1.63
N LEU A 62 -10.11 -2.47 -1.78
CA LEU A 62 -10.10 -1.48 -2.85
C LEU A 62 -8.96 -1.79 -3.80
N ASP A 63 -9.22 -1.73 -5.10
CA ASP A 63 -8.13 -1.68 -6.07
C ASP A 63 -7.40 -0.34 -5.99
N GLN A 64 -6.25 -0.25 -6.67
CA GLN A 64 -5.41 0.93 -6.60
C GLN A 64 -6.08 2.14 -7.29
N ASP A 65 -6.89 1.94 -8.32
CA ASP A 65 -7.62 3.00 -9.03
C ASP A 65 -8.71 3.62 -8.14
N GLN A 66 -9.46 2.80 -7.41
CA GLN A 66 -10.43 3.22 -6.41
C GLN A 66 -9.76 4.00 -5.28
N GLN A 67 -8.57 3.59 -4.85
CA GLN A 67 -7.81 4.33 -3.86
C GLN A 67 -7.37 5.70 -4.36
N VAL A 68 -6.90 5.79 -5.62
CA VAL A 68 -6.56 7.08 -6.25
C VAL A 68 -7.80 7.97 -6.33
N TYR A 69 -8.92 7.44 -6.81
CA TYR A 69 -10.18 8.17 -6.88
C TYR A 69 -10.59 8.72 -5.51
N GLN A 70 -10.58 7.90 -4.46
CA GLN A 70 -10.89 8.36 -3.09
C GLN A 70 -9.89 9.39 -2.56
N ALA A 71 -8.60 9.23 -2.88
CA ALA A 71 -7.58 10.20 -2.50
C ALA A 71 -7.84 11.56 -3.16
N MET A 72 -8.19 11.57 -4.46
CA MET A 72 -8.54 12.78 -5.20
C MET A 72 -9.83 13.43 -4.68
N GLN A 73 -10.87 12.65 -4.36
CA GLN A 73 -12.08 13.20 -3.74
C GLN A 73 -11.75 13.89 -2.41
N ASN A 74 -10.92 13.27 -1.57
CA ASN A 74 -10.47 13.90 -0.32
C ASN A 74 -9.60 15.13 -0.54
N PHE A 75 -8.76 15.14 -1.57
CA PHE A 75 -7.97 16.30 -1.97
C PHE A 75 -8.86 17.48 -2.35
N TYR A 76 -9.89 17.27 -3.17
CA TYR A 76 -10.80 18.33 -3.61
C TYR A 76 -11.72 18.87 -2.51
N ARG A 77 -11.93 18.11 -1.44
CA ARG A 77 -12.70 18.58 -0.27
C ARG A 77 -12.02 19.74 0.46
N TRP A 78 -10.70 19.86 0.37
CA TRP A 78 -9.96 20.96 0.97
C TRP A 78 -9.99 22.19 0.06
N SER A 79 -10.32 23.34 0.65
CA SER A 79 -10.46 24.61 -0.06
C SER A 79 -9.14 25.37 -0.19
N ASN A 80 -8.22 25.22 0.76
CA ASN A 80 -6.91 25.89 0.75
C ASN A 80 -5.80 24.93 0.28
N ASP A 81 -4.70 25.49 -0.21
CA ASP A 81 -3.58 24.69 -0.69
C ASP A 81 -2.72 24.13 0.44
N LEU A 82 -2.70 24.81 1.60
CA LEU A 82 -1.97 24.32 2.77
C LEU A 82 -2.57 23.02 3.34
N ASP A 83 -3.90 22.91 3.46
CA ASP A 83 -4.53 21.66 3.95
C ASP A 83 -4.42 20.55 2.90
N ARG A 84 -4.46 20.89 1.61
CA ARG A 84 -4.14 19.93 0.53
C ARG A 84 -2.71 19.42 0.64
N TYR A 85 -1.74 20.30 0.88
CA TYR A 85 -0.34 19.91 1.13
C TYR A 85 -0.23 18.98 2.35
N ILE A 86 -0.86 19.36 3.47
CA ILE A 86 -0.87 18.56 4.70
C ILE A 86 -1.53 17.18 4.47
N PHE A 87 -2.59 17.12 3.67
CA PHE A 87 -3.23 15.88 3.26
C PHE A 87 -2.28 15.00 2.44
N MET A 88 -1.63 15.58 1.42
CA MET A 88 -0.68 14.87 0.54
C MET A 88 0.54 14.35 1.31
N MET A 89 1.10 15.16 2.21
CA MET A 89 2.16 14.72 3.12
C MET A 89 1.68 13.56 4.00
N GLY A 90 0.49 13.66 4.58
CA GLY A 90 -0.10 12.56 5.35
C GLY A 90 -0.37 11.30 4.52
N LEU A 91 -0.67 11.44 3.23
CA LEU A 91 -0.82 10.30 2.31
C LEU A 91 0.53 9.60 2.11
N GLN A 92 1.59 10.36 1.84
CA GLN A 92 2.94 9.84 1.70
C GLN A 92 3.41 9.10 2.96
N ASP A 93 3.13 9.66 4.15
CA ASP A 93 3.53 9.06 5.44
C ASP A 93 2.80 7.74 5.75
N ARG A 94 1.67 7.48 5.08
CA ARG A 94 0.88 6.26 5.26
C ARG A 94 1.13 5.23 4.16
N CYS A 95 1.20 5.67 2.90
CA CYS A 95 1.32 4.82 1.73
C CYS A 95 2.04 5.57 0.61
N GLU A 96 3.33 5.33 0.49
CA GLU A 96 4.21 6.02 -0.46
C GLU A 96 3.86 5.68 -1.90
N LYS A 97 3.49 4.42 -2.18
CA LYS A 97 3.07 3.98 -3.51
C LYS A 97 1.82 4.71 -4.01
N LEU A 98 0.83 4.89 -3.14
CA LEU A 98 -0.39 5.62 -3.49
C LEU A 98 -0.10 7.11 -3.69
N PHE A 99 0.75 7.70 -2.84
CA PHE A 99 1.18 9.08 -3.01
C PHE A 99 1.80 9.33 -4.39
N TYR A 100 2.81 8.55 -4.78
CA TYR A 100 3.44 8.75 -6.08
C TYR A 100 2.48 8.51 -7.23
N ARG A 101 1.61 7.51 -7.14
CA ARG A 101 0.61 7.26 -8.19
C ARG A 101 -0.31 8.46 -8.38
N VAL A 102 -0.86 9.03 -7.31
CA VAL A 102 -1.70 10.23 -7.36
C VAL A 102 -0.95 11.41 -7.99
N VAL A 103 0.31 11.61 -7.60
CA VAL A 103 1.15 12.69 -8.12
C VAL A 103 1.45 12.51 -9.61
N THR A 104 1.83 11.31 -10.03
CA THR A 104 2.17 11.05 -11.44
C THR A 104 0.98 11.14 -12.38
N GLU A 105 -0.22 10.75 -11.92
CA GLU A 105 -1.44 10.84 -12.72
C GLU A 105 -2.00 12.27 -12.81
N ASN A 106 -1.63 13.16 -11.88
CA ASN A 106 -2.19 14.52 -11.77
C ASN A 106 -1.08 15.58 -11.61
N ILE A 107 0.04 15.42 -12.34
CA ILE A 107 1.27 16.17 -12.07
C ILE A 107 1.08 17.70 -12.09
N ASP A 108 0.34 18.22 -13.08
CA ASP A 108 0.12 19.66 -13.23
C ASP A 108 -0.63 20.28 -12.05
N LEU A 109 -1.58 19.53 -11.50
CA LEU A 109 -2.35 19.92 -10.31
C LEU A 109 -1.55 19.74 -9.02
N MET A 110 -0.69 18.71 -8.95
CA MET A 110 -0.01 18.32 -7.73
C MET A 110 1.26 19.11 -7.46
N MET A 111 2.04 19.44 -8.50
CA MET A 111 3.31 20.18 -8.39
C MET A 111 3.22 21.49 -7.59
N PRO A 112 2.26 22.40 -7.86
CA PRO A 112 2.16 23.65 -7.09
C PRO A 112 1.77 23.44 -5.62
N ILE A 113 1.18 22.29 -5.29
CA ILE A 113 0.78 21.93 -3.92
C ILE A 113 1.94 21.29 -3.17
N ILE A 114 2.64 20.31 -3.75
CA ILE A 114 3.69 19.55 -3.04
C ILE A 114 5.05 20.25 -3.03
N TYR A 115 5.27 21.21 -3.94
CA TYR A 115 6.50 21.97 -4.05
C TYR A 115 6.18 23.48 -4.01
N THR A 116 6.74 24.28 -4.90
CA THR A 116 6.53 25.74 -4.92
C THR A 116 5.17 26.13 -5.53
N PRO A 117 4.42 27.08 -4.94
CA PRO A 117 4.77 27.94 -3.81
C PRO A 117 4.36 27.39 -2.42
N THR A 118 3.51 26.38 -2.36
CA THR A 118 2.83 25.94 -1.13
C THR A 118 3.78 25.38 -0.08
N VAL A 119 4.85 24.68 -0.47
CA VAL A 119 5.88 24.20 0.45
C VAL A 119 6.54 25.34 1.21
N GLY A 120 6.71 26.51 0.58
CA GLY A 120 7.26 27.70 1.25
C GLY A 120 6.35 28.19 2.38
N LEU A 121 5.04 28.21 2.14
CA LEU A 121 4.04 28.53 3.17
C LEU A 121 4.02 27.47 4.29
N ALA A 122 4.16 26.19 3.93
CA ALA A 122 4.26 25.11 4.90
C ALA A 122 5.51 25.23 5.77
N CYS A 123 6.65 25.62 5.20
CA CYS A 123 7.89 25.88 5.92
C CYS A 123 7.73 27.06 6.91
N GLN A 124 7.09 28.15 6.49
CA GLN A 124 6.80 29.29 7.40
C GLN A 124 5.92 28.88 8.58
N LYS A 125 5.00 27.94 8.35
CA LYS A 125 4.06 27.43 9.35
C LYS A 125 4.46 26.07 9.93
N TYR A 126 5.72 25.65 9.77
CA TYR A 126 6.15 24.27 10.02
C TYR A 126 5.82 23.79 11.43
N GLY A 127 6.01 24.64 12.45
CA GLY A 127 5.68 24.31 13.84
C GLY A 127 4.21 23.95 14.07
N MET A 128 3.29 24.54 13.29
CA MET A 128 1.85 24.22 13.39
C MET A 128 1.46 22.99 12.57
N VAL A 129 2.15 22.73 11.46
CA VAL A 129 1.79 21.65 10.51
C VAL A 129 2.61 20.37 10.72
N PHE A 130 3.51 20.36 11.70
CA PHE A 130 4.36 19.21 12.03
C PHE A 130 3.53 17.98 12.38
N ARG A 131 3.96 16.80 11.87
CA ARG A 131 3.26 15.53 12.09
C ARG A 131 4.21 14.38 12.44
N LYS A 132 4.92 13.88 11.44
CA LYS A 132 5.89 12.77 11.59
C LYS A 132 7.26 13.30 11.16
N PRO A 133 8.33 13.04 11.93
CA PRO A 133 9.67 13.33 11.46
C PRO A 133 9.92 12.51 10.18
N ARG A 134 10.50 13.17 9.19
CA ARG A 134 10.86 12.61 7.89
C ARG A 134 12.36 12.46 7.80
#